data_AF-A0A7S5EDV7-F1
#
_entry.id   AF-A0A7S5EDV7-F1
#
_cell.length_a   1.000
_cell.length_b   1.000
_cell.length_c   1.000
_cell.angle_alpha   90.00
_cell.angle_beta   90.00
_cell.angle_gamma   90.00
#
_symmetry.space_group_name_H-M   'P 1'
#
loop_
_entity.id
_entity.type
_entity.pdbx_description
1 polymer ?
#
loop_
_entity_poly.entity_id
_entity_poly.type
_entity_poly.pdbx_seq_one_letter_code
_entity_poly.pdbx_strand_id
1 'polypeptide(L)' 'EWDPSKDKYITVKYDATTAVAAKALNKEALQAEVGLPVDRKIPLVAFIGRLEEQKGPDVMAAAIPELMEEDV' A
#
# COMPACT_ATOMS: atom_id res chain seq x y z
N GLU A 1 9.89 10.17 14.50
CA GLU A 1 10.78 9.12 13.97
C GLU A 1 9.91 8.03 13.37
N TRP A 2 10.26 7.49 12.20
CA TRP A 2 9.45 6.49 11.49
C TRP A 2 10.01 5.11 11.83
N ASP A 3 9.49 4.51 12.91
CA ASP A 3 9.93 3.23 13.46
C ASP A 3 8.74 2.24 13.48
N PRO A 4 8.66 1.30 12.53
CA PRO A 4 7.58 0.31 12.47
C PRO A 4 7.48 -0.60 13.69
N SER A 5 8.53 -0.69 14.52
CA SER A 5 8.47 -1.50 15.75
C SER A 5 7.68 -0.80 16.87
N LYS A 6 7.47 0.53 16.74
CA LYS A 6 6.76 1.37 17.72
C LYS A 6 5.61 2.16 17.12
N ASP A 7 5.42 2.09 15.82
CA ASP A 7 4.38 2.84 15.11
C ASP A 7 2.98 2.38 15.57
N LYS A 8 2.17 3.36 15.98
CA LYS A 8 0.79 3.16 16.46
C LYS A 8 -0.25 3.21 15.35
N TYR A 9 0.14 3.62 14.15
CA TYR A 9 -0.75 3.78 12.99
C TYR A 9 -0.79 2.53 12.10
N ILE A 10 0.10 1.56 12.34
CA ILE A 10 0.04 0.26 11.68
C ILE A 10 -0.57 -0.79 12.61
N THR A 11 -1.33 -1.72 12.04
CA THR A 11 -2.06 -2.74 12.79
C THR A 11 -1.11 -3.71 13.50
N VAL A 12 -0.05 -4.12 12.82
CA VAL A 12 0.98 -5.04 13.32
C VAL A 12 2.33 -4.36 13.24
N LYS A 13 2.94 -4.11 14.40
CA LYS A 13 4.31 -3.60 14.53
C LYS A 13 5.31 -4.65 14.06
N TYR A 14 6.42 -4.20 13.46
CA TYR A 14 7.41 -5.11 12.92
C TYR A 14 8.83 -4.53 12.93
N ASP A 15 9.79 -5.41 12.77
CA ASP A 15 11.20 -5.11 12.52
C ASP A 15 11.66 -5.76 11.21
N ALA A 16 12.96 -5.65 10.91
CA ALA A 16 13.53 -6.22 9.69
C ALA A 16 13.34 -7.74 9.56
N THR A 17 13.25 -8.47 10.67
CA THR A 17 13.12 -9.94 10.67
C THR A 17 11.68 -10.41 10.47
N THR A 18 10.71 -9.61 10.89
CA THR A 18 9.27 -9.92 10.86
C THR A 18 8.51 -9.20 9.74
N ALA A 19 9.19 -8.29 9.02
CA ALA A 19 8.60 -7.38 8.04
C ALA A 19 7.70 -8.07 7.01
N VAL A 20 8.09 -9.21 6.45
CA VAL A 20 7.31 -9.89 5.39
C VAL A 20 5.94 -10.33 5.91
N ALA A 21 5.91 -11.04 7.04
CA ALA A 21 4.68 -11.55 7.61
C ALA A 21 3.79 -10.41 8.12
N ALA A 22 4.37 -9.43 8.82
CA ALA A 22 3.61 -8.31 9.36
C ALA A 22 3.06 -7.36 8.29
N LYS A 23 3.81 -7.12 7.20
CA LYS A 23 3.32 -6.30 6.08
C LYS A 23 2.18 -6.97 5.32
N ALA A 24 2.13 -8.31 5.26
CA ALA A 24 0.97 -9.01 4.72
C ALA A 24 -0.29 -8.76 5.57
N LEU A 25 -0.19 -8.79 6.89
CA LEU A 25 -1.31 -8.50 7.80
C LEU A 25 -1.72 -7.02 7.73
N ASN A 26 -0.76 -6.10 7.69
CA ASN A 26 -1.03 -4.67 7.53
C ASN A 26 -1.69 -4.37 6.16
N LYS A 27 -1.33 -5.11 5.11
CA LYS A 27 -1.93 -4.99 3.78
C LYS A 27 -3.41 -5.40 3.78
N GLU A 28 -3.72 -6.53 4.43
CA GLU A 28 -5.12 -6.98 4.57
C GLU A 28 -5.95 -5.98 5.38
N ALA A 29 -5.39 -5.43 6.46
CA ALA A 29 -6.05 -4.40 7.25
C ALA A 29 -6.32 -3.13 6.43
N LEU A 30 -5.34 -2.68 5.64
CA LEU A 30 -5.50 -1.53 4.75
C LEU A 30 -6.56 -1.79 3.66
N GLN A 31 -6.51 -2.96 3.01
CA GLN A 31 -7.51 -3.35 2.01
C GLN A 31 -8.93 -3.29 2.60
N ALA A 32 -9.11 -3.83 3.81
CA ALA A 32 -10.40 -3.79 4.50
C ALA A 32 -10.84 -2.35 4.84
N GLU A 33 -9.91 -1.51 5.31
CA GLU A 33 -10.18 -0.10 5.66
C GLU A 33 -10.63 0.74 4.47
N VAL A 34 -10.03 0.52 3.29
CA VAL A 34 -10.35 1.28 2.07
C VAL A 34 -11.41 0.60 1.19
N GLY A 35 -12.00 -0.52 1.63
CA GLY A 35 -13.06 -1.22 0.91
C GLY A 35 -12.60 -1.98 -0.35
N LEU A 36 -11.32 -2.37 -0.43
CA LEU A 36 -10.78 -3.23 -1.48
C LEU A 36 -10.94 -4.72 -1.14
N PRO A 37 -10.87 -5.63 -2.12
CA PRO A 37 -10.79 -7.06 -1.85
C PRO A 37 -9.61 -7.38 -0.92
N VAL A 38 -9.90 -8.10 0.17
CA VAL A 38 -8.89 -8.50 1.16
C VAL A 38 -8.19 -9.76 0.67
N ASP A 39 -7.07 -9.57 -0.01
CA ASP A 39 -6.16 -10.64 -0.41
C ASP A 39 -4.72 -10.14 -0.41
N ARG A 40 -3.89 -10.74 0.45
CA ARG A 40 -2.46 -10.43 0.55
C ARG A 40 -1.68 -10.70 -0.74
N LYS A 41 -2.20 -11.54 -1.65
CA LYS A 41 -1.54 -11.88 -2.93
C LYS A 41 -1.69 -10.79 -3.97
N ILE A 42 -2.85 -10.13 -4.05
CA ILE A 42 -3.13 -9.05 -5.02
C ILE A 42 -2.17 -7.88 -4.77
N PRO A 43 -1.29 -7.46 -5.70
CA PRO A 43 -0.41 -6.31 -5.51
C PRO A 43 -1.18 -5.05 -5.12
N LEU A 44 -0.60 -4.24 -4.22
CA LEU A 44 -1.21 -2.98 -3.79
C LEU A 44 -0.24 -1.84 -4.06
N VAL A 45 -0.68 -0.89 -4.90
CA VAL A 45 0.04 0.33 -5.23
C VAL A 45 -0.63 1.49 -4.50
N ALA A 46 0.18 2.38 -3.90
CA ALA A 46 -0.30 3.55 -3.19
C ALA A 46 0.40 4.82 -3.69
N PHE A 47 -0.36 5.92 -3.78
CA PHE A 47 0.17 7.24 -4.06
C PHE A 47 -0.10 8.16 -2.88
N ILE A 48 0.96 8.79 -2.38
CA ILE A 48 0.90 9.73 -1.26
C ILE A 48 1.66 10.97 -1.68
N GLY A 49 0.94 12.02 -2.06
CA GLY A 49 1.51 13.26 -2.54
C GLY A 49 0.46 14.34 -2.74
N ARG A 50 0.91 15.59 -2.89
CA ARG A 50 0.05 16.69 -3.33
C ARG A 50 -0.39 16.45 -4.78
N LEU A 51 -1.61 16.85 -5.10
CA LEU A 51 -2.16 16.79 -6.46
C LEU A 51 -1.66 17.98 -7.29
N GLU A 52 -0.36 18.02 -7.52
CA GLU A 52 0.33 19.03 -8.33
C GLU A 52 1.16 18.32 -9.41
N GLU A 53 1.35 18.95 -10.56
CA GLU A 53 2.07 18.38 -11.72
C GLU A 53 3.47 17.84 -11.33
N GLN A 54 4.16 18.49 -10.39
CA GLN A 54 5.47 18.04 -9.89
C GLN A 54 5.44 16.63 -9.27
N LYS A 55 4.26 16.14 -8.85
CA LYS A 55 4.07 14.81 -8.25
C LYS A 55 3.51 13.79 -9.24
N GLY A 56 3.18 14.21 -10.47
CA GLY A 56 2.67 13.34 -11.52
C GLY A 56 1.38 12.57 -11.22
N PRO A 57 0.38 13.14 -10.50
CA PRO A 57 -0.88 12.43 -10.27
C PRO A 57 -1.63 12.12 -11.57
N ASP A 58 -1.46 12.96 -12.59
CA ASP A 58 -1.93 12.81 -13.96
C ASP A 58 -1.27 11.62 -14.65
N VAL A 59 0.06 11.47 -14.50
CA VAL A 59 0.81 10.32 -15.04
C VAL A 59 0.36 9.03 -14.38
N MET A 60 0.18 9.04 -13.05
CA MET A 60 -0.34 7.87 -12.34
C MET A 60 -1.73 7.49 -12.85
N ALA A 61 -2.65 8.46 -12.97
CA ALA A 61 -4.00 8.23 -13.46
C ALA A 61 -4.02 7.65 -14.88
N ALA A 62 -3.12 8.13 -15.75
CA ALA A 62 -2.96 7.62 -17.12
C ALA A 62 -2.43 6.18 -17.18
N ALA A 63 -1.64 5.74 -16.20
CA ALA A 63 -1.09 4.38 -16.12
C ALA A 63 -2.06 3.36 -15.51
N ILE A 64 -3.11 3.78 -14.82
CA ILE A 64 -4.07 2.86 -14.16
C ILE A 64 -4.65 1.83 -15.14
N PRO A 65 -5.13 2.18 -16.34
CA PRO A 65 -5.70 1.20 -17.27
C PRO A 65 -4.72 0.08 -17.63
N GLU A 66 -3.46 0.42 -17.92
CA GLU A 66 -2.40 -0.55 -18.24
C GLU A 66 -2.12 -1.47 -17.04
N LEU A 67 -2.06 -0.90 -15.82
CA LEU A 67 -1.87 -1.68 -14.60
C LEU A 67 -3.03 -2.64 -14.30
N MET A 68 -4.25 -2.31 -14.74
CA MET A 68 -5.42 -3.18 -14.54
C MET A 68 -5.50 -4.34 -15.54
N GLU A 69 -4.67 -4.33 -16.59
CA GLU A 69 -4.53 -5.46 -17.52
C GLU A 69 -3.54 -6.52 -17.01
N GLU A 70 -2.75 -6.22 -15.97
CA GLU A 70 -1.85 -7.21 -15.39
C GLU A 70 -2.64 -8.30 -14.64
N ASP A 71 -2.48 -9.54 -15.07
CA ASP A 71 -3.06 -10.73 -14.43
C ASP A 71 -2.13 -11.16 -13.27
N VAL A 72 -2.28 -10.51 -12.10
CA VAL A 72 -1.40 -10.71 -10.90
C VAL A 72 -2.17 -11.19 -9.67
#